data_AF-M4CW21-F1
#
_entry.id   AF-M4CW21-F1
#
_cell.length_a   1.000
_cell.length_b   1.000
_cell.length_c   1.000
_cell.angle_alpha   90.00
_cell.angle_beta   90.00
_cell.angle_gamma   90.00
#
_symmetry.space_group_name_H-M   'P 1'
#
loop_
_entity.id
_entity.type
_entity.pdbx_description
1 polymer ?
#
loop_
_entity_poly.entity_id
_entity_poly.type
_entity_poly.pdbx_seq_one_letter_code
_entity_poly.pdbx_strand_id
1 'polypeptide(L)'
;MVACFCLLYMFFNERRFFGESTPFGKKSHKTAEILGYLNSQQALADYAILIRSLKQNLSSEASPVVVFGGSYGGTWYRLKYPHIAIGALASSAPILQFDNIVPLTSFYDAISQDFKVDSA
;
A
#
# COMPACT_ATOMS: atom_id res chain seq x y z
N MET A 1 -26.50 28.13 -6.30
CA MET A 1 -26.01 27.57 -5.02
C MET A 1 -25.64 26.11 -5.28
N VAL A 2 -24.38 25.82 -5.60
CA VAL A 2 -23.93 24.43 -5.80
C VAL A 2 -23.65 23.87 -4.41
N ALA A 3 -24.52 22.98 -3.95
CA ALA A 3 -24.27 22.21 -2.73
C ALA A 3 -23.04 21.32 -2.98
N CYS A 4 -21.92 21.66 -2.35
CA CYS A 4 -20.75 20.80 -2.29
C CYS A 4 -21.05 19.70 -1.27
N PHE A 5 -21.60 18.58 -1.73
CA PHE A 5 -21.65 17.37 -0.91
C PHE A 5 -20.24 16.76 -0.90
N CYS A 6 -19.51 16.94 0.20
CA CYS A 6 -18.25 16.23 0.45
C CYS A 6 -18.55 14.75 0.75
N LEU A 7 -18.77 13.94 -0.28
CA LEU A 7 -18.88 12.50 -0.16
C LEU A 7 -17.46 11.89 -0.12
N LEU A 8 -17.20 11.05 0.87
CA LEU A 8 -15.98 10.26 0.99
C LEU A 8 -16.26 8.83 0.51
N TYR A 9 -15.53 8.38 -0.50
CA TYR A 9 -15.52 6.98 -0.90
C TYR A 9 -14.34 6.25 -0.29
N MET A 10 -14.58 5.08 0.28
CA MET A 10 -13.54 4.22 0.85
C MET A 10 -13.43 2.93 0.05
N PHE A 11 -12.23 2.66 -0.45
CA PHE A 11 -11.93 1.46 -1.23
C PHE A 11 -10.80 0.69 -0.57
N PHE A 12 -11.01 -0.61 -0.36
CA PHE A 12 -9.99 -1.54 0.08
C PHE A 12 -9.59 -2.40 -1.11
N ASN A 13 -8.35 -2.24 -1.56
CA ASN A 13 -7.83 -2.94 -2.71
C ASN A 13 -6.96 -4.10 -2.24
N GLU A 14 -7.32 -5.30 -2.65
CA GLU A 14 -6.50 -6.48 -2.41
C GLU A 14 -5.28 -6.46 -3.34
N ARG A 15 -4.15 -6.93 -2.82
CA ARG A 15 -2.89 -6.95 -3.55
C ARG A 15 -2.83 -8.16 -4.48
N ARG A 16 -2.30 -7.99 -5.69
CA ARG A 16 -1.99 -9.12 -6.59
C ARG A 16 -1.23 -10.24 -5.87
N PHE A 17 -1.60 -11.49 -6.17
CA PHE A 17 -1.14 -12.74 -5.56
C PHE A 17 -1.61 -13.01 -4.12
N PHE A 18 -2.41 -12.13 -3.52
CA PHE A 18 -3.01 -12.36 -2.21
C PHE A 18 -4.51 -12.60 -2.33
N GLY A 19 -5.06 -13.41 -1.42
CA GLY A 19 -6.48 -13.75 -1.36
C GLY A 19 -7.02 -14.23 -2.70
N GLU A 20 -8.06 -13.55 -3.19
CA GLU A 20 -8.74 -13.87 -4.45
C GLU A 20 -8.08 -13.22 -5.67
N SER A 21 -7.25 -12.19 -5.45
CA SER A 21 -6.55 -11.42 -6.48
C SER A 21 -5.36 -12.18 -7.07
N THR A 22 -5.63 -13.32 -7.71
CA THR A 22 -4.63 -14.25 -8.24
C THR A 22 -4.55 -14.18 -9.78
N PRO A 23 -3.56 -13.47 -10.37
CA PRO A 23 -3.56 -13.19 -11.81
C PRO A 23 -3.54 -14.43 -12.72
N PHE A 24 -3.04 -15.55 -12.20
CA PHE A 24 -2.97 -16.83 -12.91
C PHE A 24 -3.78 -17.93 -12.19
N GLY A 25 -4.77 -17.54 -11.37
CA GLY A 25 -5.60 -18.44 -10.56
C GLY A 25 -4.76 -19.37 -9.69
N LYS A 26 -5.09 -20.67 -9.68
CA LYS A 26 -4.36 -21.73 -8.94
C LYS A 26 -2.89 -21.88 -9.35
N LYS A 27 -2.47 -21.30 -10.49
CA LYS A 27 -1.08 -21.35 -10.97
C LYS A 27 -0.22 -20.18 -10.48
N SER A 28 -0.81 -19.20 -9.79
CA SER A 28 -0.13 -17.96 -9.38
C SER A 28 1.11 -18.18 -8.49
N HIS A 29 1.24 -19.33 -7.84
CA HIS A 29 2.39 -19.63 -6.98
C HIS A 29 3.21 -20.83 -7.47
N LYS A 30 3.11 -21.19 -8.76
CA LYS A 30 3.68 -22.45 -9.27
C LYS A 30 5.09 -22.33 -9.82
N THR A 31 5.48 -21.20 -10.42
CA THR A 31 6.77 -21.04 -11.08
C THR A 31 7.41 -19.71 -10.74
N ALA A 32 8.75 -19.66 -10.80
CA ALA A 32 9.51 -18.43 -10.59
C ALA A 32 9.18 -17.35 -11.64
N GLU A 33 8.91 -17.76 -12.88
CA GLU A 33 8.48 -16.86 -13.95
C GLU A 33 7.17 -16.15 -13.62
N ILE A 34 6.18 -16.88 -13.09
CA ILE A 34 4.90 -16.32 -12.66
C ILE A 34 5.10 -15.42 -11.43
N LEU A 35 5.91 -15.86 -10.47
CA LEU A 35 6.24 -15.06 -9.28
C LEU A 35 7.06 -13.80 -9.62
N GLY A 36 7.68 -13.73 -10.80
CA GLY A 36 8.30 -12.49 -11.30
C GLY A 36 7.32 -11.31 -11.39
N TYR A 37 6.02 -11.58 -11.56
CA TYR A 37 4.97 -10.56 -11.55
C TYR A 37 4.52 -10.15 -10.14
N LEU A 38 4.96 -10.86 -9.09
CA LEU A 38 4.74 -10.50 -7.69
C LEU A 38 5.83 -9.55 -7.21
N ASN A 39 5.70 -8.28 -7.59
CA ASN A 39 6.61 -7.23 -7.14
C ASN A 39 5.88 -5.92 -6.80
N SER A 40 6.58 -5.03 -6.10
CA SER A 40 6.02 -3.78 -5.58
C SER A 40 5.59 -2.81 -6.69
N GLN A 41 6.40 -2.70 -7.75
CA GLN A 41 6.20 -1.78 -8.87
C GLN A 41 4.89 -2.10 -9.58
N GLN A 42 4.69 -3.38 -9.84
CA GLN A 42 3.48 -3.94 -10.43
C GLN A 42 2.24 -3.73 -9.54
N ALA A 43 2.33 -3.98 -8.22
CA ALA A 43 1.23 -3.73 -7.30
C ALA A 43 0.84 -2.23 -7.22
N LEU A 44 1.82 -1.32 -7.25
CA LEU A 44 1.55 0.12 -7.29
C LEU A 44 0.88 0.53 -8.62
N ALA A 45 1.29 -0.08 -9.74
CA ALA A 45 0.68 0.16 -11.04
C ALA A 45 -0.79 -0.30 -11.08
N ASP A 46 -1.14 -1.44 -10.46
CA ASP A 46 -2.53 -1.88 -10.35
C ASP A 46 -3.40 -0.84 -9.65
N TYR A 47 -2.92 -0.31 -8.52
CA TYR A 47 -3.65 0.70 -7.78
C TYR A 47 -3.81 1.99 -8.58
N ALA A 48 -2.80 2.40 -9.36
CA ALA A 48 -2.91 3.55 -10.27
C ALA A 48 -3.98 3.35 -11.35
N ILE A 49 -4.01 2.18 -11.99
CA ILE A 49 -5.01 1.86 -13.00
C ILE A 49 -6.41 1.81 -12.37
N LEU A 50 -6.54 1.18 -11.21
CA LEU A 50 -7.81 1.05 -10.49
C LEU A 50 -8.36 2.40 -10.04
N ILE A 51 -7.53 3.26 -9.43
CA ILE A 51 -7.96 4.61 -9.02
C ILE A 51 -8.43 5.41 -10.23
N ARG A 52 -7.72 5.36 -11.35
CA ARG A 52 -8.14 6.07 -12.57
C ARG A 52 -9.47 5.54 -13.11
N SER A 53 -9.64 4.22 -13.15
CA SER A 53 -10.88 3.57 -13.57
C SER A 53 -12.06 3.93 -12.67
N LEU A 54 -11.87 3.90 -11.35
CA LEU A 54 -12.89 4.31 -10.38
C LEU A 54 -13.28 5.78 -10.55
N LYS A 55 -12.30 6.67 -10.74
CA LYS A 55 -12.57 8.09 -10.95
C LYS A 55 -13.41 8.34 -12.21
N GLN A 56 -13.13 7.63 -13.29
CA GLN A 56 -13.92 7.69 -14.53
C GLN A 56 -15.32 7.12 -14.36
N ASN A 57 -15.43 5.92 -13.78
CA ASN A 57 -16.71 5.23 -13.60
C ASN A 57 -17.65 5.97 -12.63
N LEU A 58 -17.11 6.77 -11.72
CA LEU A 58 -17.87 7.58 -10.76
C LEU A 58 -18.02 9.04 -11.20
N SER A 59 -17.54 9.42 -12.40
CA SER A 59 -17.53 10.82 -12.89
C SER A 59 -16.92 11.80 -11.88
N SER A 60 -15.78 11.40 -11.29
CA SER A 60 -15.15 12.04 -10.14
C SER A 60 -13.67 12.40 -10.42
N GLU A 61 -13.35 12.74 -11.66
CA GLU A 61 -11.98 13.00 -12.16
C GLU A 61 -11.25 14.10 -11.37
N ALA A 62 -11.98 15.10 -10.89
CA ALA A 62 -11.42 16.18 -10.06
C ALA A 62 -11.24 15.79 -8.58
N SER A 63 -11.76 14.66 -8.13
CA SER A 63 -11.76 14.30 -6.71
C SER A 63 -10.35 14.00 -6.21
N PRO A 64 -9.95 14.55 -5.04
CA PRO A 64 -8.67 14.26 -4.44
C PRO A 64 -8.63 12.81 -3.95
N VAL A 65 -7.45 12.20 -4.01
CA VAL A 65 -7.21 10.83 -3.52
C VAL A 65 -6.14 10.86 -2.43
N VAL A 66 -6.45 10.27 -1.28
CA VAL A 66 -5.50 10.04 -0.19
C VAL A 66 -5.32 8.55 -0.05
N VAL A 67 -4.06 8.09 -0.01
CA VAL A 67 -3.74 6.67 0.16
C VAL A 67 -3.50 6.36 1.63
N PHE A 68 -4.07 5.27 2.11
CA PHE A 68 -3.83 4.76 3.45
C PHE A 68 -3.13 3.41 3.37
N GLY A 69 -2.21 3.16 4.29
CA GLY A 69 -1.62 1.86 4.44
C GLY A 69 -0.80 1.72 5.72
N GLY A 70 -0.68 0.49 6.17
CA GLY A 70 0.08 0.13 7.36
C GLY A 70 1.18 -0.86 7.04
N SER A 71 2.27 -0.83 7.79
CA SER A 71 3.45 -1.68 7.58
C SER A 71 3.95 -1.56 6.13
N TYR A 72 3.77 -2.57 5.29
CA TYR A 72 4.15 -2.52 3.89
C TYR A 72 3.22 -1.65 3.01
N GLY A 73 1.95 -1.52 3.39
CA GLY A 73 0.89 -0.94 2.56
C GLY A 73 1.02 0.57 2.36
N GLY A 74 0.74 1.06 1.14
CA GLY A 74 0.55 2.49 0.83
C GLY A 74 1.82 3.36 0.86
N THR A 75 2.90 2.86 1.44
CA THR A 75 4.12 3.60 1.80
C THR A 75 4.82 4.29 0.62
N TRP A 76 4.95 3.61 -0.53
CA TRP A 76 5.66 4.17 -1.68
C TRP A 76 4.74 4.80 -2.74
N TYR A 77 3.42 4.75 -2.56
CA TYR A 77 2.49 5.10 -3.62
C TYR A 77 2.58 6.59 -3.99
N ARG A 78 2.50 7.50 -3.01
CA ARG A 78 2.60 8.94 -3.25
C ARG A 78 3.94 9.33 -3.88
N LEU A 79 5.03 8.66 -3.51
CA LEU A 79 6.36 8.92 -4.08
C LEU A 79 6.43 8.59 -5.58
N LYS A 80 5.73 7.52 -6.01
CA LYS A 80 5.76 7.07 -7.41
C LYS A 80 4.64 7.65 -8.27
N TYR A 81 3.47 7.94 -7.69
CA TYR A 81 2.29 8.44 -8.39
C TYR A 81 1.75 9.75 -7.77
N PRO A 82 2.56 10.82 -7.66
CA PRO A 82 2.12 12.08 -7.06
C PRO A 82 1.04 12.80 -7.88
N HIS A 83 0.89 12.46 -9.16
CA HIS A 83 -0.15 12.97 -10.04
C HIS A 83 -1.52 12.28 -9.84
N ILE A 84 -1.58 11.17 -9.09
CA ILE A 84 -2.81 10.42 -8.82
C ILE A 84 -3.33 10.68 -7.41
N ALA A 85 -2.47 10.56 -6.40
CA ALA A 85 -2.84 10.74 -5.00
C ALA A 85 -2.18 11.99 -4.44
N ILE A 86 -2.94 12.86 -3.76
CA ILE A 86 -2.46 14.13 -3.19
C ILE A 86 -1.66 13.95 -1.89
N GLY A 87 -1.82 12.80 -1.22
CA GLY A 87 -1.14 12.47 0.02
C GLY A 87 -1.22 10.99 0.35
N ALA A 88 -0.44 10.56 1.34
CA ALA A 88 -0.49 9.20 1.86
C ALA A 88 -0.26 9.18 3.37
N LEU A 89 -1.00 8.33 4.08
CA LEU A 89 -0.74 7.96 5.46
C LEU A 89 -0.09 6.57 5.48
N ALA A 90 1.19 6.53 5.87
CA ALA A 90 1.98 5.30 6.00
C ALA A 90 2.19 4.97 7.49
N SER A 91 1.27 4.19 8.07
CA SER A 91 1.25 3.87 9.49
C SER A 91 2.22 2.74 9.82
N SER A 92 3.17 2.98 10.74
CA SER A 92 4.16 1.98 11.17
C SER A 92 4.92 1.32 10.01
N ALA A 93 5.24 2.09 8.97
CA ALA A 93 5.91 1.59 7.77
C ALA A 93 7.44 1.58 7.95
N PRO A 94 8.10 0.41 7.95
CA PRO A 94 9.53 0.31 8.24
C PRO A 94 10.41 0.62 7.02
N ILE A 95 10.29 1.82 6.44
CA ILE A 95 11.00 2.20 5.20
C ILE A 95 12.52 2.27 5.33
N LEU A 96 13.02 2.37 6.56
CA LEU A 96 14.44 2.41 6.87
C LEU A 96 15.01 1.02 7.20
N GLN A 97 14.18 -0.03 7.24
CA GLN A 97 14.59 -1.39 7.60
C GLN A 97 15.21 -2.14 6.40
N PHE A 98 16.09 -1.47 5.67
CA PHE A 98 16.81 -2.04 4.53
C PHE A 98 18.30 -1.75 4.66
N ASP A 99 19.11 -2.64 4.09
CA ASP A 99 20.56 -2.54 4.05
C ASP A 99 21.15 -2.30 5.46
N ASN A 100 22.12 -1.39 5.56
CA ASN A 100 22.76 -0.98 6.82
C ASN A 100 22.27 0.39 7.30
N ILE A 101 21.02 0.77 6.98
CA ILE A 101 20.45 2.07 7.39
C ILE A 101 20.18 2.09 8.91
N VAL A 102 19.71 0.97 9.46
CA VAL A 102 19.49 0.76 10.90
C VAL A 102 20.23 -0.48 11.38
N PRO A 103 20.63 -0.56 12.68
CA PRO A 103 21.24 -1.77 13.22
C PRO A 103 20.38 -3.01 13.00
N LEU A 104 21.02 -4.14 12.68
CA LEU A 104 20.33 -5.42 12.44
C LEU A 104 19.50 -5.89 13.66
N THR A 105 19.92 -5.50 14.87
CA THR A 105 19.27 -5.86 16.13
C THR A 105 18.05 -5.01 16.45
N SER A 106 17.83 -3.88 15.75
CA SER A 106 16.84 -2.85 16.12
C SER A 106 15.44 -3.40 16.37
N PHE A 107 15.01 -4.39 15.57
CA PHE A 107 13.71 -5.03 15.75
C PHE A 107 13.62 -5.82 17.07
N TYR A 108 14.64 -6.61 17.39
CA TYR A 108 14.70 -7.39 18.63
C TYR A 108 14.95 -6.51 19.86
N ASP A 109 15.71 -5.42 19.69
CA ASP A 109 15.93 -4.44 20.75
C ASP A 109 14.63 -3.75 21.14
N ALA A 110 13.80 -3.37 20.15
CA ALA A 110 12.47 -2.82 20.38
C ALA A 110 11.56 -3.82 21.14
N ILE A 111 11.49 -5.08 20.69
CA ILE A 111 10.73 -6.13 21.40
C ILE A 111 11.23 -6.27 22.85
N SER A 112 12.54 -6.32 23.06
CA SER A 112 13.10 -6.49 24.40
C SER A 112 12.80 -5.31 25.32
N GLN A 113 12.66 -4.10 24.76
CA GLN A 113 12.29 -2.90 25.52
C GLN A 113 10.83 -2.94 25.98
N ASP A 114 9.91 -3.36 25.11
CA ASP A 114 8.48 -3.46 25.46
C ASP A 114 8.28 -4.33 26.73
N PHE A 115 8.91 -5.50 26.80
CA PHE A 115 8.80 -6.39 27.97
C PHE A 115 9.57 -5.90 29.21
N LYS A 116 10.61 -5.07 29.05
CA LYS A 116 11.33 -4.48 30.19
C LYS A 116 10.48 -3.44 30.90
N VAL A 117 9.69 -2.67 30.16
CA VAL A 117 8.78 -1.66 30.71
C VAL A 117 7.63 -2.31 31.46
N ASP A 118 7.11 -3.44 30.97
CA ASP A 118 6.00 -4.17 31.61
C ASP A 118 6.41 -5.00 32.84
N SER A 119 7.71 -5.19 33.07
CA SER A 119 8.25 -5.95 34.21
C SER A 119 8.60 -5.08 35.43
N ALA A 120 8.32 -3.78 35.39
CA ALA A 120 8.58 -2.79 36.44
C ALA A 120 7.28 -2.27 37.06
#